data_AF-A0A1Y2NNW9-F1
#
_entry.id   AF-A0A1Y2NNW9-F1
#
_cell.length_a   1.000
_cell.length_b   1.000
_cell.length_c   1.000
_cell.angle_alpha   90.00
_cell.angle_beta   90.00
_cell.angle_gamma   90.00
#
_symmetry.space_group_name_H-M   'P 1'
#
loop_
_entity.id
_entity.type
_entity.pdbx_description
1 polymer ?
#
loop_
_entity_poly.entity_id
_entity_poly.type
_entity_poly.pdbx_seq_one_letter_code
_entity_poly.pdbx_strand_id
1 'polypeptide(L)'
;MTAARLDVLRNAVRTQHGEWTTHHVLHLYTARGLRIPFRGTARRDLTRLATNNRQQPDMVYDALNQRYGVPGRWQAETSARVDWVIVGGESGRGARPMAPQWATSLRDQCAAADVPYFFKQWGEYAPTGYLVIGSTRRGTLLAGDPVDDLGHRVELARVGKKTAGRELDGRTHDAYPKAP
;
A
#
# COMPACT_ATOMS: atom_id res chain seq x y z
N MET A 1 -19.92 -8.94 -18.71
CA MET A 1 -18.45 -8.85 -18.53
C MET A 1 -17.99 -9.90 -17.51
N THR A 2 -17.12 -10.82 -17.89
CA THR A 2 -16.89 -12.14 -17.25
C THR A 2 -16.09 -12.13 -15.93
N ALA A 3 -16.42 -13.06 -15.02
CA ALA A 3 -15.83 -13.24 -13.69
C ALA A 3 -14.29 -13.43 -13.69
N ALA A 4 -13.73 -14.00 -14.76
CA ALA A 4 -12.30 -14.24 -14.94
C ALA A 4 -11.42 -12.98 -14.78
N ARG A 5 -11.98 -11.78 -14.96
CA ARG A 5 -11.23 -10.50 -15.00
C ARG A 5 -10.94 -9.89 -13.62
N LEU A 6 -11.77 -10.16 -12.62
CA LEU A 6 -11.54 -9.72 -11.22
C LEU A 6 -10.62 -10.69 -10.48
N ASP A 7 -10.67 -11.97 -10.86
CA ASP A 7 -9.79 -12.99 -10.32
C ASP A 7 -8.32 -12.72 -10.66
N VAL A 8 -8.06 -12.03 -11.77
CA VAL A 8 -6.73 -11.57 -12.17
C VAL A 8 -6.11 -10.59 -11.15
N LEU A 9 -6.80 -9.50 -10.79
CA LEU A 9 -6.30 -8.55 -9.78
C LEU A 9 -6.18 -9.22 -8.41
N ARG A 10 -7.16 -10.05 -8.03
CA ARG A 10 -7.09 -10.84 -6.80
C ARG A 10 -5.88 -11.76 -6.78
N ASN A 11 -5.59 -12.43 -7.89
CA ASN A 11 -4.46 -13.34 -8.03
C ASN A 11 -3.12 -12.60 -7.98
N ALA A 12 -2.99 -11.48 -8.69
CA ALA A 12 -1.79 -10.64 -8.69
C ALA A 12 -1.48 -10.06 -7.30
N VAL A 13 -2.52 -9.73 -6.53
CA VAL A 13 -2.39 -9.31 -5.13
C VAL A 13 -2.00 -10.47 -4.19
N ARG A 14 -2.29 -11.73 -4.57
CA ARG A 14 -2.16 -12.92 -3.70
C ARG A 14 -0.77 -13.60 -3.74
N THR A 15 0.07 -13.37 -4.74
CA THR A 15 1.15 -14.32 -5.10
C THR A 15 2.57 -14.06 -4.66
N GLN A 16 2.78 -13.78 -3.37
CA GLN A 16 4.12 -13.91 -2.80
C GLN A 16 4.09 -14.76 -1.52
N HIS A 17 4.33 -16.06 -1.74
CA HIS A 17 4.76 -17.17 -0.86
C HIS A 17 4.57 -17.12 0.67
N GLY A 18 3.79 -18.11 1.18
CA GLY A 18 4.17 -19.05 2.26
C GLY A 18 4.48 -18.54 3.68
N GLU A 19 3.67 -19.02 4.63
CA GLU A 19 3.69 -18.80 6.10
C GLU A 19 3.35 -17.39 6.61
N TRP A 20 2.18 -17.31 7.26
CA TRP A 20 1.48 -16.08 7.60
C TRP A 20 1.96 -15.48 8.90
N THR A 21 2.78 -14.42 8.84
CA THR A 21 2.81 -13.43 9.93
C THR A 21 3.03 -12.01 9.36
N THR A 22 1.93 -11.27 9.09
CA THR A 22 1.76 -9.78 9.20
C THR A 22 0.93 -9.11 8.09
N HIS A 23 -0.06 -8.24 8.44
CA HIS A 23 -1.05 -7.70 7.50
C HIS A 23 -1.36 -6.20 7.68
N HIS A 24 -0.60 -5.32 7.04
CA HIS A 24 -1.03 -3.92 6.82
C HIS A 24 -2.36 -3.89 6.07
N VAL A 25 -3.24 -2.93 6.35
CA VAL A 25 -4.59 -2.91 5.78
C VAL A 25 -4.65 -1.92 4.62
N LEU A 26 -4.29 -2.41 3.44
CA LEU A 26 -4.59 -1.73 2.19
C LEU A 26 -5.88 -2.34 1.63
N HIS A 27 -6.89 -1.49 1.38
CA HIS A 27 -8.11 -1.89 0.70
C HIS A 27 -8.16 -1.23 -0.66
N LEU A 28 -8.19 -2.05 -1.70
CA LEU A 28 -8.35 -1.60 -3.08
C LEU A 28 -9.81 -1.79 -3.48
N TYR A 29 -10.40 -0.77 -4.10
CA TYR A 29 -11.76 -0.80 -4.61
C TYR A 29 -11.75 -0.62 -6.12
N THR A 30 -12.63 -1.34 -6.79
CA THR A 30 -12.90 -1.20 -8.22
C THR A 30 -14.28 -0.57 -8.42
N ALA A 31 -14.61 -0.12 -9.63
CA ALA A 31 -15.88 0.52 -9.99
C ALA A 31 -17.10 -0.37 -9.72
N ARG A 32 -16.89 -1.68 -9.52
CA ARG A 32 -17.93 -2.64 -9.13
C ARG A 32 -18.06 -2.83 -7.61
N GLY A 33 -17.42 -1.99 -6.81
CA GLY A 33 -17.46 -2.05 -5.34
C GLY A 33 -16.69 -3.25 -4.75
N LEU A 34 -15.93 -4.00 -5.54
CA LEU A 34 -15.14 -5.12 -5.01
C LEU A 34 -14.00 -4.59 -4.13
N ARG A 35 -14.00 -4.99 -2.86
CA ARG A 35 -12.91 -4.75 -1.91
C ARG A 35 -11.88 -5.87 -1.99
N ILE A 36 -10.65 -5.54 -2.34
CA ILE A 36 -9.51 -6.47 -2.31
C ILE A 36 -8.63 -6.11 -1.10
N PRO A 37 -8.61 -6.91 -0.03
CA PRO A 37 -7.68 -6.70 1.07
C PRO A 37 -6.28 -7.10 0.60
N PHE A 38 -5.36 -6.15 0.62
CA PHE A 38 -3.95 -6.41 0.40
C PHE A 38 -3.28 -6.72 1.75
N ARG A 39 -2.36 -7.69 1.72
CA ARG A 39 -1.78 -8.35 2.88
C ARG A 39 -0.31 -8.63 2.58
N GLY A 40 0.63 -7.93 3.20
CA GLY A 40 2.07 -8.11 2.99
C GLY A 40 2.93 -7.05 3.68
N THR A 41 4.24 -7.33 3.81
CA THR A 41 5.22 -6.53 4.59
C THR A 41 6.19 -5.70 3.73
N ALA A 42 5.96 -5.62 2.41
CA ALA A 42 6.81 -4.86 1.51
C ALA A 42 6.05 -3.68 0.89
N ARG A 43 6.78 -2.59 0.62
CA ARG A 43 6.30 -1.48 -0.21
C ARG A 43 5.72 -2.06 -1.50
N ARG A 44 4.50 -1.66 -1.85
CA ARG A 44 3.85 -2.11 -3.09
C ARG A 44 3.84 -1.00 -4.13
N ASP A 45 4.21 -1.41 -5.33
CA ASP A 45 4.02 -0.65 -6.55
C ASP A 45 2.76 -1.21 -7.24
N LEU A 46 1.65 -0.48 -7.15
CA LEU A 46 0.39 -0.86 -7.77
C LEU A 46 0.45 -0.78 -9.31
N THR A 47 1.52 -0.19 -9.86
CA THR A 47 1.78 -0.18 -11.30
C THR A 47 2.55 -1.41 -11.78
N ARG A 48 3.05 -2.25 -10.86
CA ARG A 48 3.89 -3.43 -11.14
C ARG A 48 3.48 -4.65 -10.33
N LEU A 49 2.18 -4.95 -10.27
CA LEU A 49 1.70 -6.15 -9.60
C LEU A 49 2.07 -7.38 -10.43
N ALA A 50 2.90 -8.27 -9.88
CA ALA A 50 3.33 -9.48 -10.55
C ALA A 50 2.14 -10.39 -10.93
N THR A 51 2.26 -11.10 -12.04
CA THR A 51 1.32 -12.16 -12.39
C THR A 51 1.75 -13.50 -11.80
N ASN A 52 0.81 -14.45 -11.75
CA ASN A 52 1.09 -15.82 -11.30
C ASN A 52 1.69 -16.69 -12.42
N ASN A 53 1.92 -16.11 -13.60
CA ASN A 53 2.33 -16.84 -14.77
C ASN A 53 3.85 -17.09 -14.73
N ARG A 54 4.24 -18.27 -14.25
CA ARG A 54 5.67 -18.66 -14.18
C ARG A 54 6.36 -18.71 -15.54
N GLN A 55 5.62 -18.89 -16.64
CA GLN A 55 6.19 -18.88 -17.99
C GLN A 55 6.47 -17.47 -18.51
N GLN A 56 5.87 -16.44 -17.89
CA GLN A 56 6.03 -15.03 -18.26
C GLN A 56 6.22 -14.17 -17.01
N PRO A 57 7.35 -14.34 -16.29
CA PRO A 57 7.57 -13.69 -14.99
C PRO A 57 7.67 -12.16 -15.08
N ASP A 58 8.05 -11.61 -16.23
CA ASP A 58 8.18 -10.16 -16.45
C ASP A 58 6.85 -9.45 -16.68
N MET A 59 5.76 -10.21 -16.82
CA MET A 59 4.43 -9.65 -17.04
C MET A 59 3.84 -9.14 -15.72
N VAL A 60 3.38 -7.90 -15.73
CA VAL A 60 2.77 -7.22 -14.58
C VAL A 60 1.43 -6.59 -14.94
N TYR A 61 0.63 -6.36 -13.91
CA TYR A 61 -0.54 -5.48 -13.97
C TYR A 61 -0.18 -4.11 -13.42
N ASP A 62 -0.47 -3.09 -14.23
CA ASP A 62 -0.61 -1.72 -13.77
C ASP A 62 -2.08 -1.49 -13.38
N ALA A 63 -2.37 -1.72 -12.10
CA ALA A 63 -3.72 -1.67 -11.57
C ALA A 63 -4.29 -0.25 -11.51
N LEU A 64 -3.44 0.78 -11.60
CA LEU A 64 -3.86 2.18 -11.56
C LEU A 64 -4.14 2.72 -12.97
N ASN A 65 -3.34 2.31 -13.96
CA ASN A 65 -3.41 2.84 -15.32
C ASN A 65 -4.05 1.89 -16.34
N GLN A 66 -4.68 0.80 -15.90
CA GLN A 66 -5.35 -0.16 -16.78
C GLN A 66 -4.40 -0.81 -17.81
N ARG A 67 -3.16 -1.15 -17.44
CA ARG A 67 -2.21 -1.79 -18.38
C ARG A 67 -1.80 -3.18 -17.94
N TYR A 68 -1.51 -4.02 -18.93
CA TYR A 68 -0.96 -5.35 -18.77
C TYR A 68 0.17 -5.56 -19.77
N GLY A 69 1.32 -6.05 -19.30
CA GLY A 69 2.50 -6.17 -20.14
C GLY A 69 3.80 -6.18 -19.35
N VAL A 70 4.89 -6.04 -20.10
CA VAL A 70 6.21 -5.73 -19.55
C VAL A 70 6.29 -4.21 -19.38
N PRO A 71 6.78 -3.67 -18.25
CA PRO A 71 6.95 -2.23 -18.08
C PRO A 71 7.73 -1.61 -19.26
N GLY A 72 7.17 -0.57 -19.87
CA GLY A 72 7.74 0.08 -21.08
C GLY A 72 7.37 -0.60 -22.41
N ARG A 73 6.77 -1.80 -22.37
CA ARG A 73 6.23 -2.51 -23.53
C ARG A 73 4.87 -3.13 -23.19
N TRP A 74 3.87 -2.26 -23.10
CA TRP A 74 2.50 -2.65 -22.80
C TRP A 74 1.88 -3.41 -23.97
N GLN A 75 1.20 -4.51 -23.66
CA GLN A 75 0.66 -5.44 -24.66
C GLN A 75 -0.85 -5.35 -24.75
N ALA A 76 -1.52 -4.94 -23.66
CA ALA A 76 -2.95 -4.76 -23.63
C ALA A 76 -3.38 -3.74 -22.59
N GLU A 77 -4.50 -3.09 -22.86
CA GLU A 77 -5.29 -2.41 -21.82
C GLU A 77 -6.14 -3.46 -21.09
N THR A 78 -6.19 -3.36 -19.77
CA THR A 78 -7.03 -4.22 -18.93
C THR A 78 -8.31 -3.50 -18.54
N SER A 79 -9.44 -4.21 -18.58
CA SER A 79 -10.69 -3.68 -18.05
C SER A 79 -10.74 -3.67 -16.51
N ALA A 80 -9.62 -3.92 -15.83
CA ALA A 80 -9.52 -4.00 -14.38
C ALA A 80 -8.63 -2.86 -13.86
N ARG A 81 -9.27 -1.82 -13.32
CA ARG A 81 -8.64 -0.68 -12.66
C ARG A 81 -9.00 -0.66 -11.18
N VAL A 82 -8.12 -0.13 -10.35
CA VAL A 82 -8.44 0.35 -9.02
C VAL A 82 -8.95 1.78 -9.11
N ASP A 83 -10.18 2.00 -8.67
CA ASP A 83 -10.86 3.28 -8.74
C ASP A 83 -10.80 4.05 -7.42
N TRP A 84 -10.41 3.39 -6.34
CA TRP A 84 -10.19 4.01 -5.05
C TRP A 84 -9.22 3.18 -4.20
N VAL A 85 -8.25 3.86 -3.61
CA VAL A 85 -7.26 3.28 -2.70
C VAL A 85 -7.50 3.78 -1.29
N ILE A 86 -7.72 2.85 -0.36
CA ILE A 86 -7.78 3.15 1.07
C ILE A 86 -6.57 2.55 1.77
N VAL A 87 -5.81 3.37 2.48
CA VAL A 87 -4.63 2.94 3.26
C VAL A 87 -4.87 3.16 4.74
N GLY A 88 -4.49 2.19 5.57
CA GLY A 88 -4.40 2.39 7.01
C GLY A 88 -3.56 1.33 7.72
N GLY A 89 -3.03 1.70 8.88
CA GLY A 89 -2.31 0.77 9.74
C GLY A 89 -3.22 -0.09 10.62
N GLU A 90 -2.65 -1.15 11.19
CA GLU A 90 -3.37 -2.12 12.01
C GLU A 90 -3.78 -1.53 13.37
N SER A 91 -4.94 -1.93 13.90
CA SER A 91 -5.40 -1.56 15.25
C SER A 91 -5.61 -2.78 16.15
N GLY A 92 -5.50 -2.62 17.47
CA GLY A 92 -5.76 -3.68 18.46
C GLY A 92 -4.52 -4.34 19.06
N ARG A 93 -4.74 -5.42 19.82
CA ARG A 93 -3.65 -6.20 20.44
C ARG A 93 -2.86 -6.92 19.35
N GLY A 94 -1.55 -6.68 19.31
CA GLY A 94 -0.67 -7.27 18.30
C GLY A 94 -0.65 -6.51 16.96
N ALA A 95 -1.22 -5.31 16.90
CA ALA A 95 -1.07 -4.44 15.75
C ALA A 95 0.41 -4.24 15.39
N ARG A 96 0.69 -4.12 14.10
CA ARG A 96 2.06 -3.95 13.60
C ARG A 96 2.29 -2.56 13.02
N PRO A 97 3.50 -2.00 13.19
CA PRO A 97 3.85 -0.69 12.67
C PRO A 97 3.81 -0.68 11.15
N MET A 98 3.21 0.35 10.56
CA MET A 98 3.27 0.61 9.12
C MET A 98 4.41 1.56 8.78
N ALA A 99 5.28 1.16 7.85
CA ALA A 99 6.32 2.04 7.34
C ALA A 99 5.69 3.27 6.65
N PRO A 100 6.01 4.50 7.07
CA PRO A 100 5.40 5.72 6.53
C PRO A 100 5.57 5.91 5.02
N GLN A 101 6.71 5.47 4.49
CA GLN A 101 7.07 5.53 3.07
C GLN A 101 6.07 4.77 2.20
N TRP A 102 5.33 3.80 2.75
CA TRP A 102 4.33 3.07 1.98
C TRP A 102 3.07 3.90 1.76
N ALA A 103 2.61 4.62 2.78
CA ALA A 103 1.44 5.48 2.65
C ALA A 103 1.74 6.66 1.71
N THR A 104 2.93 7.27 1.83
CA THR A 104 3.36 8.33 0.90
C THR A 104 3.55 7.81 -0.52
N SER A 105 4.22 6.67 -0.70
CA SER A 105 4.40 6.08 -2.03
C SER A 105 3.07 5.72 -2.71
N LEU A 106 2.10 5.20 -1.96
CA LEU A 106 0.78 4.86 -2.52
C LEU A 106 0.01 6.13 -2.89
N ARG A 107 0.08 7.17 -2.05
CA ARG A 107 -0.48 8.48 -2.38
C ARG A 107 0.11 9.01 -3.69
N ASP A 108 1.42 8.95 -3.85
CA ASP A 108 2.10 9.50 -5.03
C ASP A 108 1.77 8.70 -6.30
N GLN A 109 1.70 7.36 -6.19
CA GLN A 109 1.24 6.50 -7.29
C GLN A 109 -0.22 6.82 -7.68
N CYS A 110 -1.10 7.03 -6.70
CA CYS A 110 -2.50 7.37 -6.95
C CYS A 110 -2.64 8.76 -7.58
N ALA A 111 -1.88 9.75 -7.08
CA ALA A 111 -1.86 11.09 -7.65
C ALA A 111 -1.38 11.09 -9.11
N ALA A 112 -0.34 10.31 -9.43
CA ALA A 112 0.16 10.17 -10.79
C ALA A 112 -0.84 9.52 -11.76
N ALA A 113 -1.77 8.70 -11.25
CA ALA A 113 -2.75 7.96 -12.04
C ALA A 113 -4.19 8.52 -11.95
N ASP A 114 -4.37 9.69 -11.33
CA ASP A 114 -5.67 10.28 -11.02
C ASP A 114 -6.65 9.28 -10.36
N VAL A 115 -6.14 8.54 -9.37
CA VAL A 115 -6.91 7.60 -8.55
C VAL A 115 -7.18 8.25 -7.19
N PRO A 116 -8.44 8.34 -6.75
CA PRO A 116 -8.78 8.77 -5.39
C PRO A 116 -8.01 7.97 -4.32
N TYR A 117 -7.41 8.69 -3.38
CA TYR A 117 -6.63 8.15 -2.27
C TYR A 117 -7.21 8.60 -0.93
N PHE A 118 -7.50 7.63 -0.06
CA PHE A 118 -7.99 7.86 1.28
C PHE A 118 -7.04 7.27 2.32
N PHE A 119 -6.40 8.12 3.11
CA PHE A 119 -5.63 7.70 4.27
C PHE A 119 -6.55 7.65 5.49
N LYS A 120 -6.87 6.43 5.93
CA LYS A 120 -7.81 6.22 7.02
C LYS A 120 -7.21 6.66 8.36
N GLN A 121 -6.10 6.03 8.75
CA GLN A 121 -5.36 6.28 10.00
C GLN A 121 -4.07 5.44 10.07
N TRP A 122 -3.21 5.78 11.01
CA TRP A 122 -1.95 5.08 11.29
C TRP A 122 -2.07 3.73 12.01
N GLY A 123 -3.18 3.44 12.68
CA GLY A 123 -3.31 2.19 13.48
C GLY A 123 -2.88 2.39 14.92
N GLU A 124 -2.25 1.41 15.57
CA GLU A 124 -1.71 1.56 16.94
C GLU A 124 -0.38 2.31 17.01
N TYR A 125 0.34 2.41 15.88
CA TYR A 125 1.68 3.01 15.82
C TYR A 125 1.63 4.27 14.97
N ALA A 126 2.38 5.31 15.33
CA ALA A 126 2.51 6.52 14.51
C ALA A 126 3.98 6.99 14.46
N PRO A 127 4.35 7.75 13.42
CA PRO A 127 5.61 8.48 13.37
C PRO A 127 5.76 9.41 14.58
N THR A 128 6.90 9.31 15.26
CA THR A 128 7.24 10.19 16.40
C THR A 128 8.51 11.00 16.19
N GLY A 129 9.21 10.78 15.07
CA GLY A 129 10.44 11.50 14.73
C GLY A 129 11.34 10.69 13.81
N TYR A 130 12.63 11.01 13.83
CA TYR A 130 13.66 10.33 13.06
C TYR A 130 14.82 9.93 13.98
N LEU A 131 15.41 8.78 13.73
CA LEU A 131 16.56 8.26 14.46
C LEU A 131 17.52 7.53 13.50
N VAL A 132 18.81 7.59 13.78
CA VAL A 132 19.84 6.84 13.05
C VAL A 132 19.83 5.37 13.46
N ILE A 133 20.16 4.46 12.53
CA ILE A 133 20.37 3.04 12.83
C ILE A 133 21.39 2.88 13.97
N GLY A 134 21.03 2.11 15.02
CA GLY A 134 21.84 1.93 16.22
C GLY A 134 21.46 2.87 17.37
N SER A 135 20.74 3.97 17.09
CA SER A 135 20.06 4.76 18.12
C SER A 135 18.75 4.08 18.48
N THR A 136 18.65 3.52 19.69
CA THR A 136 17.41 2.89 20.17
C THR A 136 16.81 3.71 21.30
N ARG A 137 15.53 4.06 21.19
CA ARG A 137 14.72 4.52 22.32
C ARG A 137 13.83 3.38 22.77
N ARG A 138 13.71 3.20 24.08
CA ARG A 138 12.90 2.11 24.64
C ARG A 138 11.45 2.27 24.17
N GLY A 139 10.90 1.22 23.57
CA GLY A 139 9.50 1.17 23.15
C GLY A 139 9.21 1.75 21.76
N THR A 140 10.25 2.12 20.99
CA THR A 140 10.11 2.58 19.60
C THR A 140 10.81 1.65 18.62
N LEU A 141 10.46 1.81 17.34
CA LEU A 141 10.93 0.99 16.22
C LEU A 141 11.36 1.90 15.08
N LEU A 142 12.41 1.53 14.36
CA LEU A 142 12.79 2.21 13.12
C LEU A 142 12.11 1.53 11.93
N ALA A 143 11.50 2.31 11.05
CA ALA A 143 10.73 1.76 9.93
C ALA A 143 11.05 2.41 8.57
N GLY A 144 11.00 1.55 7.56
CA GLY A 144 11.22 1.88 6.15
C GLY A 144 12.66 2.29 5.84
N ASP A 145 12.88 2.72 4.61
CA ASP A 145 14.20 3.07 4.08
C ASP A 145 14.78 4.34 4.74
N PRO A 146 16.11 4.53 4.71
CA PRO A 146 16.73 5.78 5.12
C PRO A 146 16.08 6.98 4.42
N VAL A 147 15.86 8.06 5.17
CA VAL A 147 15.28 9.31 4.66
C VAL A 147 16.34 10.32 4.25
N ASP A 148 17.61 10.06 4.58
CA ASP A 148 18.76 10.87 4.22
C ASP A 148 20.04 10.03 4.16
N ASP A 149 21.14 10.68 3.73
CA ASP A 149 22.46 10.08 3.57
C ASP A 149 23.12 9.70 4.91
N LEU A 150 22.60 10.21 6.02
CA LEU A 150 23.07 9.90 7.37
C LEU A 150 22.43 8.62 7.92
N GLY A 151 21.52 8.00 7.17
CA GLY A 151 20.89 6.75 7.57
C GLY A 151 19.73 6.94 8.56
N HIS A 152 19.18 8.14 8.71
CA HIS A 152 18.01 8.35 9.54
C HIS A 152 16.82 7.57 9.00
N ARG A 153 16.07 6.94 9.89
CA ARG A 153 14.81 6.25 9.58
C ARG A 153 13.70 6.84 10.42
N VAL A 154 12.46 6.62 9.99
CA VAL A 154 11.31 7.08 10.75
C VAL A 154 11.19 6.26 12.03
N GLU A 155 11.12 6.95 13.16
CA GLU A 155 10.80 6.37 14.45
C GLU A 155 9.28 6.18 14.55
N LEU A 156 8.85 4.98 14.93
CA LEU A 156 7.47 4.62 15.20
C LEU A 156 7.32 4.21 16.67
N ALA A 157 6.33 4.78 17.35
CA ALA A 157 5.96 4.39 18.71
C ALA A 157 4.52 3.87 18.75
N ARG A 158 4.24 2.94 19.67
CA ARG A 158 2.88 2.47 19.93
C ARG A 158 2.12 3.50 20.76
N VAL A 159 1.45 4.43 20.09
CA VAL A 159 0.72 5.55 20.71
C VAL A 159 -0.75 5.26 20.97
N GLY A 160 -1.27 4.18 20.39
CA GLY A 160 -2.68 3.80 20.50
C GLY A 160 -3.53 4.38 19.36
N LYS A 161 -4.54 3.62 18.90
CA LYS A 161 -5.39 3.98 17.76
C LYS A 161 -5.93 5.41 17.77
N LYS A 162 -6.41 5.88 18.91
CA LYS A 162 -7.02 7.21 19.03
C LYS A 162 -5.99 8.32 18.84
N THR A 163 -4.79 8.13 19.38
CA THR A 163 -3.69 9.10 19.33
C THR A 163 -2.97 9.09 17.99
N ALA A 164 -2.86 7.92 17.35
CA ALA A 164 -2.09 7.75 16.12
C ALA A 164 -2.59 8.64 14.97
N GLY A 165 -3.87 8.99 14.97
CA GLY A 165 -4.41 10.03 14.10
C GLY A 165 -4.52 9.62 12.62
N ARG A 166 -4.84 10.63 11.80
CA ARG A 166 -5.21 10.49 10.39
C ARG A 166 -4.38 11.37 9.46
N GLU A 167 -3.35 12.02 9.98
CA GLU A 167 -2.52 12.92 9.21
C GLU A 167 -1.33 12.19 8.60
N LEU A 168 -1.12 12.39 7.31
CA LEU A 168 0.05 11.92 6.58
C LEU A 168 0.69 13.17 5.94
N ASP A 169 1.95 13.44 6.28
CA ASP A 169 2.65 14.67 5.89
C ASP A 169 1.90 15.96 6.30
N GLY A 170 1.41 15.99 7.54
CA GLY A 170 0.78 17.17 8.15
C GLY A 170 -0.62 17.53 7.62
N ARG A 171 -1.27 16.62 6.88
CA ARG A 171 -2.64 16.82 6.38
C ARG A 171 -3.44 15.53 6.30
N THR A 172 -4.76 15.63 6.29
CA THR A 172 -5.63 14.49 5.99
C THR A 172 -5.71 14.26 4.48
N HIS A 173 -5.94 13.00 4.10
CA HIS A 173 -6.13 12.59 2.70
C HIS A 173 -7.47 11.87 2.60
N ASP A 174 -8.50 12.59 2.19
CA ASP A 174 -9.90 12.17 2.28
C ASP A 174 -10.56 12.03 0.89
N ALA A 175 -9.80 11.74 -0.16
CA ALA A 175 -10.38 11.66 -1.49
C ALA A 175 -11.26 10.41 -1.64
N TYR A 176 -12.47 10.63 -2.16
CA TYR A 176 -13.44 9.60 -2.51
C TYR A 176 -13.61 9.54 -4.03
N PRO A 177 -14.00 8.37 -4.58
CA PRO A 177 -14.41 8.30 -5.97
C PRO A 177 -15.61 9.20 -6.21
N LYS A 178 -15.59 9.92 -7.34
CA LYS A 178 -16.76 10.64 -7.81
C LYS A 178 -17.84 9.63 -8.16
N ALA A 179 -19.10 9.98 -7.90
CA ALA A 179 -20.22 9.17 -8.37
C ALA A 179 -20.12 9.02 -9.91
N PRO A 180 -20.42 7.83 -10.45
CA PRO A 180 -20.39 7.58 -11.89
C PRO A 180 -21.40 8.43 -12.66
#